data_AF-A0A6B2CRE4-F1
#
_entry.id   AF-A0A6B2CRE4-F1
#
_cell.length_a   1.000
_cell.length_b   1.000
_cell.length_c   1.000
_cell.angle_alpha   90.00
_cell.angle_beta   90.00
_cell.angle_gamma   90.00
#
_symmetry.space_group_name_H-M   'P 1'
#
loop_
_entity.id
_entity.type
_entity.pdbx_description
1 polymer ?
#
loop_
_entity_poly.entity_id
_entity_poly.type
_entity_poly.pdbx_seq_one_letter_code
_entity_poly.pdbx_strand_id
1 'polypeptide(L)' 'GRAGVIDKGYLADLVVVDGNPLDDVKVLRDQSKVVLVLREGAVLKDLLGVKGG' A
#
# COMPACT_ATOMS: atom_id res chain seq x y z
N GLY A 1 2.06 1.23 -17.58
CA GLY A 1 2.55 2.52 -17.05
C GLY A 1 3.89 2.34 -16.38
N ARG A 2 4.43 3.35 -15.71
CA ARG A 2 5.64 3.24 -14.86
C ARG A 2 5.24 3.04 -13.40
N ALA A 3 5.94 2.19 -12.64
CA ALA A 3 5.64 1.89 -11.23
C ALA A 3 6.92 1.96 -10.37
N GLY A 4 6.77 1.88 -9.04
CA GLY A 4 7.87 1.83 -8.07
C GLY A 4 8.28 3.18 -7.46
N VAL A 5 7.64 4.28 -7.87
CA VAL A 5 7.85 5.63 -7.32
C VAL A 5 6.49 6.28 -7.09
N ILE A 6 6.34 6.97 -5.95
CA ILE A 6 5.15 7.77 -5.65
C ILE A 6 5.33 9.16 -6.26
N ASP A 7 4.86 9.32 -7.49
CA ASP A 7 4.90 10.61 -8.21
C ASP A 7 3.78 10.69 -9.29
N LYS A 8 3.50 11.89 -9.77
CA LYS A 8 2.51 12.13 -10.82
C LYS A 8 2.91 11.44 -12.13
N GLY A 9 1.93 10.84 -12.80
CA GLY A 9 2.13 10.13 -14.07
C GLY A 9 2.71 8.71 -13.91
N TYR A 10 2.82 8.20 -12.69
CA TYR A 10 3.08 6.79 -12.40
C TYR A 10 1.78 6.05 -12.11
N LEU A 11 1.82 4.73 -12.22
CA LEU A 11 0.72 3.85 -11.83
C LEU A 11 0.46 4.01 -10.34
N ALA A 12 -0.82 3.99 -9.98
CA ALA A 12 -1.26 4.00 -8.58
C ALA A 12 -1.11 2.59 -7.96
N ASP A 13 0.14 2.12 -7.88
CA ASP A 13 0.53 0.91 -7.17
C ASP A 13 1.02 1.30 -5.77
N LEU A 14 0.25 0.93 -4.75
CA LEU A 14 0.55 1.28 -3.36
C LEU A 14 0.31 0.10 -2.43
N VAL A 15 1.24 -0.10 -1.51
CA VAL A 15 1.08 -1.01 -0.38
C VAL A 15 1.22 -0.18 0.89
N VAL A 16 0.24 -0.25 1.77
CA VAL A 16 0.30 0.38 3.10
C VAL A 16 0.48 -0.70 4.13
N VAL A 17 1.40 -0.48 5.06
CA VAL A 17 1.66 -1.37 6.18
C VAL A 17 1.39 -0.68 7.52
N ASP A 18 0.91 -1.45 8.49
CA ASP A 18 0.78 -1.04 9.89
C ASP A 18 2.13 -1.19 10.62
N GLY A 19 2.85 -0.08 10.72
CA GLY A 19 4.20 0.01 11.28
C GLY A 19 5.14 0.80 10.35
N ASN A 20 6.37 1.04 10.80
CA ASN A 20 7.38 1.76 10.03
C ASN A 20 8.50 0.81 9.57
N PRO A 21 8.61 0.52 8.26
CA PRO A 21 9.68 -0.34 7.73
C PRO A 21 11.10 0.18 7.95
N LEU A 22 11.28 1.49 8.17
CA LEU A 22 12.59 2.08 8.47
C LEU A 22 13.08 1.72 9.88
N ASP A 23 12.14 1.48 10.81
CA ASP A 23 12.45 1.06 12.18
C ASP A 23 12.53 -0.48 12.29
N ASP A 24 11.61 -1.19 11.61
CA ASP A 24 11.63 -2.66 11.52
C ASP A 24 11.19 -3.15 10.13
N VAL A 25 12.15 -3.62 9.33
CA VAL A 25 11.89 -4.16 7.99
C VAL A 25 10.97 -5.40 7.98
N LYS A 26 10.83 -6.11 9.12
CA LYS A 26 9.99 -7.31 9.21
C LYS A 26 8.52 -7.02 8.98
N VAL A 27 8.05 -5.78 9.18
CA VAL A 27 6.66 -5.39 8.90
C VAL A 27 6.28 -5.62 7.43
N LEU A 28 7.24 -5.60 6.50
CA LEU A 28 7.00 -5.90 5.08
C LEU A 28 6.80 -7.39 4.80
N ARG A 29 7.26 -8.28 5.69
CA ARG A 29 7.14 -9.74 5.56
C ARG A 29 5.88 -10.28 6.21
N ASP A 30 5.31 -9.54 7.15
CA ASP A 30 4.08 -9.92 7.83
C ASP A 30 2.85 -9.48 7.01
N GLN A 31 2.15 -10.44 6.42
CA GLN A 31 0.96 -10.19 5.62
C GLN A 31 -0.20 -9.58 6.42
N SER A 32 -0.24 -9.81 7.73
CA SER A 32 -1.25 -9.20 8.60
C SER A 32 -1.04 -7.69 8.74
N LYS A 33 0.22 -7.23 8.59
CA LYS A 33 0.58 -5.81 8.63
C LYS A 33 0.31 -5.09 7.33
N VAL A 34 0.14 -5.78 6.20
CA VAL A 34 -0.29 -5.13 4.95
C VAL A 34 -1.77 -4.78 5.04
N VAL A 35 -2.12 -3.52 5.28
CA VAL A 35 -3.51 -3.08 5.56
C VAL A 35 -4.24 -2.53 4.34
N LEU A 36 -3.50 -2.08 3.32
CA LEU A 36 -4.08 -1.66 2.03
C LEU A 36 -3.19 -2.15 0.88
N VAL A 37 -3.83 -2.67 -0.17
CA VAL A 37 -3.18 -2.96 -1.45
C VAL A 37 -3.99 -2.30 -2.56
N LEU A 38 -3.36 -1.35 -3.24
CA LEU A 38 -3.85 -0.69 -4.43
C LEU A 38 -2.97 -1.13 -5.61
N ARG A 39 -3.59 -1.62 -6.69
CA ARG A 39 -2.89 -2.00 -7.91
C ARG A 39 -3.53 -1.32 -9.10
N GLU A 40 -2.77 -0.53 -9.83
CA GLU A 40 -3.24 0.27 -10.99
C GLU A 40 -4.51 1.09 -10.67
N GLY A 41 -4.65 1.55 -9.42
CA GLY A 41 -5.83 2.29 -8.95
C GLY A 41 -7.01 1.43 -8.48
N ALA A 42 -6.96 0.11 -8.63
CA ALA A 42 -7.95 -0.81 -8.08
C ALA A 42 -7.59 -1.24 -6.65
N VAL A 43 -8.55 -1.15 -5.73
CA VAL A 43 -8.39 -1.62 -4.35
C VAL A 43 -8.53 -3.13 -4.32
N LEU A 44 -7.46 -3.84 -3.93
CA LEU A 44 -7.43 -5.30 -3.83
C LEU A 44 -7.59 -5.80 -2.39
N LYS A 45 -7.18 -5.00 -1.41
CA LYS A 45 -7.33 -5.25 0.03
C LYS A 45 -7.50 -3.91 0.73
N ASP A 46 -8.49 -3.78 1.59
CA ASP A 46 -8.69 -2.58 2.42
C ASP A 46 -9.17 -2.99 3.82
N LEU A 47 -8.30 -2.77 4.81
CA LEU A 47 -8.61 -2.94 6.23
C LEU A 47 -8.67 -1.58 6.96
N LEU A 48 -8.47 -0.46 6.25
CA LEU A 48 -8.52 0.88 6.81
C LEU A 48 -9.96 1.36 7.03
N GLY A 49 -10.93 0.73 6.34
CA GLY A 49 -12.36 0.99 6.54
C GLY A 49 -12.76 2.43 6.19
N VAL A 50 -11.96 3.11 5.37
CA VAL A 50 -12.26 4.47 4.92
C VAL A 50 -13.39 4.35 3.91
N LYS A 51 -14.62 4.66 4.36
CA LYS A 51 -15.75 4.82 3.44
C LYS A 51 -15.40 5.96 2.49
N GLY A 52 -15.26 5.64 1.21
CA GLY A 52 -15.23 6.65 0.16
C GLY A 52 -16.46 7.54 0.29
N GLY A 53 -16.25 8.85 0.28
CA GLY A 53 -17.33 9.81 0.09
C GLY A 53 -18.00 9.65 -1.27
#